data_AF-A0A1N6FBC8-F1
#
_entry.id   AF-A0A1N6FBC8-F1
#
_cell.length_a   1.000
_cell.length_b   1.000
_cell.length_c   1.000
_cell.angle_alpha   90.00
_cell.angle_beta   90.00
_cell.angle_gamma   90.00
#
_symmetry.space_group_name_H-M   'P 1'
#
loop_
_entity.id
_entity.type
_entity.pdbx_description
1 polymer ?
#
loop_
_entity_poly.entity_id
_entity_poly.type
_entity_poly.pdbx_seq_one_letter_code
_entity_poly.pdbx_strand_id
1 'polypeptide(L)'
;MPDGLWWLPSLLVFAAAAAALIGGVVALRRGGARRERAALAAGSAAEVRAKGLIVQADNAVRDAERELAFAEAQFGADASRGLRGAIGSARTWMREAFILQQRLDDADADSAAERRNWTTRIDGLCTSAIAALDDAESALAGRRRTERGAHAELPALRAQAERLGRRRVEAEAMLGRLATRFAESALATARGAETRVDAALAAVTAALVEAEARLARSEPAADLLGTAADGLGRAGRDLDEIDALELALAKAQADASEEAAALDGELVAARRERDAQEDADAAEALGTAIGTGSAAMADRPALAGDPFIDRDRLRACRDRLEVARAAARNAQGRLDGARGALGGALAIAESQLRVARAAIERGGHPVGADARTRLAEAERQLVIAHQEPDPVAALDAARRAASRASDAEALALYRGF
;
A
#
# COMPACT_ATOMS: atom_id res chain seq x y z
N MET A 1 21.03 97.00 -73.96
CA MET A 1 21.85 95.78 -73.75
C MET A 1 21.19 94.99 -72.62
N PRO A 2 21.10 93.65 -72.72
CA PRO A 2 20.03 92.87 -72.13
C PRO A 2 20.49 92.14 -70.86
N ASP A 3 20.08 92.57 -69.67
CA ASP A 3 20.32 91.82 -68.42
C ASP A 3 19.07 91.77 -67.53
N GLY A 4 17.89 91.65 -68.14
CA GLY A 4 16.68 91.29 -67.42
C GLY A 4 16.48 89.80 -67.55
N LEU A 5 16.18 89.10 -66.44
CA LEU A 5 15.66 87.72 -66.36
C LEU A 5 16.68 86.59 -66.03
N TRP A 6 17.91 86.87 -65.57
CA TRP A 6 18.82 85.87 -64.97
C TRP A 6 18.30 85.22 -63.67
N TRP A 7 17.36 85.88 -62.98
CA TRP A 7 16.71 85.38 -61.76
C TRP A 7 15.48 84.50 -62.03
N LEU A 8 14.95 84.48 -63.26
CA LEU A 8 13.75 83.72 -63.62
C LEU A 8 13.92 82.20 -63.51
N PRO A 9 15.07 81.61 -63.93
CA PRO A 9 15.33 80.19 -63.72
C PRO A 9 15.34 79.83 -62.23
N SER A 10 15.95 80.66 -61.38
CA SER A 10 16.03 80.42 -59.93
C SER A 10 14.67 80.53 -59.24
N LEU A 11 13.81 81.46 -59.67
CA LEU A 11 12.47 81.64 -59.12
C LEU A 11 11.53 80.49 -59.50
N LEU A 12 11.66 79.96 -60.73
CA LEU A 12 10.98 78.74 -61.17
C LEU A 12 11.40 77.51 -60.35
N VAL A 13 12.69 77.36 -60.07
CA VAL A 13 13.21 76.26 -59.23
C VAL A 13 12.71 76.37 -57.79
N PHE A 14 12.69 77.57 -57.21
CA PHE A 14 12.16 77.78 -55.84
C PHE A 14 10.64 77.54 -55.76
N ALA A 15 9.88 78.01 -56.75
CA ALA A 15 8.44 77.76 -56.82
C ALA A 15 8.13 76.26 -57.00
N ALA A 16 8.90 75.55 -57.82
CA ALA A 16 8.78 74.11 -58.00
C ALA A 16 9.16 73.34 -56.72
N ALA A 17 10.22 73.74 -56.02
CA ALA A 17 10.62 73.13 -54.73
C ALA A 17 9.58 73.38 -53.63
N ALA A 18 9.03 74.60 -53.54
CA ALA A 18 7.96 74.93 -52.60
C ALA A 18 6.67 74.14 -52.92
N ALA A 19 6.29 74.02 -54.19
CA ALA A 19 5.15 73.22 -54.62
C ALA A 19 5.36 71.71 -54.36
N ALA A 20 6.58 71.20 -54.55
CA ALA A 20 6.92 69.81 -54.23
C ALA A 20 6.92 69.55 -52.71
N LEU A 21 7.39 70.49 -51.90
CA LEU A 21 7.39 70.39 -50.44
C LEU A 21 5.97 70.50 -49.87
N ILE A 22 5.16 71.45 -50.35
CA ILE A 22 3.73 71.56 -50.02
C ILE A 22 2.98 70.31 -50.48
N GLY A 23 3.24 69.84 -51.71
CA GLY A 23 2.65 68.62 -52.27
C GLY A 23 3.02 67.38 -51.47
N GLY A 24 4.28 67.25 -51.04
CA GLY A 24 4.77 66.17 -50.19
C GLY A 24 4.15 66.19 -48.80
N VAL A 25 4.07 67.36 -48.15
CA VAL A 25 3.41 67.54 -46.85
C VAL A 25 1.91 67.23 -46.94
N VAL A 26 1.22 67.71 -47.99
CA VAL A 26 -0.20 67.41 -48.21
C VAL A 26 -0.43 65.93 -48.54
N ALA A 27 0.45 65.29 -49.32
CA ALA A 27 0.37 63.86 -49.63
C ALA A 27 0.62 62.99 -48.39
N LEU A 28 1.59 63.35 -47.53
CA LEU A 28 1.83 62.69 -46.25
C LEU A 28 0.66 62.89 -45.28
N ARG A 29 0.10 64.10 -45.18
CA ARG A 29 -1.10 64.38 -44.35
C ARG A 29 -2.34 63.65 -44.86
N ARG A 30 -2.57 63.59 -46.18
CA ARG A 30 -3.66 62.83 -46.80
C ARG A 30 -3.46 61.33 -46.69
N GLY A 31 -2.22 60.84 -46.80
CA GLY A 31 -1.85 59.44 -46.59
C GLY A 31 -2.06 59.02 -45.13
N GLY A 32 -1.65 59.86 -44.18
CA GLY A 32 -1.93 59.69 -42.75
C GLY A 32 -3.43 59.66 -42.46
N ALA A 33 -4.20 60.64 -42.95
CA ALA A 33 -5.65 60.67 -42.76
C ALA A 33 -6.40 59.49 -43.40
N ARG A 34 -5.91 58.96 -44.54
CA ARG A 34 -6.47 57.73 -45.15
C ARG A 34 -6.16 56.48 -44.33
N ARG A 35 -4.92 56.35 -43.83
CA ARG A 35 -4.51 55.25 -42.94
C ARG A 35 -5.30 55.29 -41.63
N GLU A 36 -5.51 56.48 -41.08
CA GLU A 36 -6.30 56.70 -39.86
C GLU A 36 -7.76 56.29 -40.05
N ARG A 37 -8.41 56.72 -41.15
CA ARG A 37 -9.80 56.32 -41.47
C ARG A 37 -9.94 54.81 -41.68
N ALA A 38 -8.98 54.17 -42.35
CA ALA A 38 -8.97 52.72 -42.51
C ALA A 38 -8.77 52.01 -41.16
N ALA A 39 -7.92 52.57 -40.29
CA ALA A 39 -7.68 52.04 -38.95
C ALA A 39 -8.90 52.17 -38.02
N LEU A 40 -9.65 53.27 -38.13
CA LEU A 40 -10.94 53.50 -37.44
C LEU A 40 -12.03 52.53 -37.96
N ALA A 41 -12.17 52.40 -39.27
CA ALA A 41 -13.14 51.47 -39.87
C ALA A 41 -12.88 50.02 -39.47
N ALA A 42 -11.60 49.60 -39.39
CA ALA A 42 -11.22 48.28 -38.91
C ALA A 42 -11.51 48.08 -37.40
N GLY A 43 -11.53 49.15 -36.61
CA GLY A 43 -11.82 49.12 -35.16
C GLY A 43 -13.31 49.06 -34.81
N SER A 44 -14.19 49.50 -35.72
CA SER A 44 -15.65 49.61 -35.48
C SER A 44 -16.29 48.29 -35.04
N ALA A 45 -15.89 47.16 -35.61
CA ALA A 45 -16.41 45.86 -35.20
C ALA A 45 -16.02 45.48 -33.76
N ALA A 46 -14.85 45.90 -33.29
CA ALA A 46 -14.41 45.69 -31.90
C ALA A 46 -15.18 46.59 -30.93
N GLU A 47 -15.43 47.85 -31.30
CA GLU A 47 -16.24 48.78 -30.52
C GLU A 47 -17.69 48.28 -30.35
N VAL A 48 -18.31 47.73 -31.40
CA VAL A 48 -19.65 47.13 -31.32
C VAL A 48 -19.68 45.94 -30.36
N ARG A 49 -18.64 45.08 -30.39
CA ARG A 49 -18.53 43.96 -29.43
C ARG A 49 -18.35 44.45 -27.99
N ALA A 50 -17.50 45.45 -27.78
CA ALA A 50 -17.29 46.05 -26.46
C ALA A 50 -18.58 46.65 -25.89
N LYS A 51 -19.39 47.33 -26.71
CA LYS A 51 -20.75 47.78 -26.32
C LYS A 51 -21.65 46.61 -25.89
N GLY A 52 -21.62 45.51 -26.63
CA GLY A 52 -22.34 44.29 -26.26
C GLY A 52 -21.87 43.70 -24.92
N LEU A 53 -20.56 43.66 -24.68
CA LEU A 53 -19.98 43.18 -23.41
C LEU A 53 -20.35 44.06 -22.22
N ILE A 54 -20.43 45.38 -22.40
CA ILE A 54 -20.92 46.30 -21.34
C ILE A 54 -22.34 45.92 -20.93
N VAL A 55 -23.24 45.67 -21.89
CA VAL A 55 -24.62 45.27 -21.58
C VAL A 55 -24.66 43.91 -20.88
N GLN A 56 -23.85 42.95 -21.33
CA GLN A 56 -23.77 41.63 -20.68
C GLN A 56 -23.26 41.74 -19.24
N ALA A 57 -22.20 42.51 -19.01
CA ALA A 57 -21.63 42.71 -17.68
C ALA A 57 -22.57 43.51 -16.76
N ASP A 58 -23.30 44.51 -17.27
CA ASP A 58 -24.33 45.22 -16.49
C ASP A 58 -25.47 44.30 -16.07
N ASN A 59 -25.94 43.44 -16.98
CA ASN A 59 -26.95 42.43 -16.66
C ASN A 59 -26.42 41.43 -15.63
N ALA A 60 -25.19 40.93 -15.79
CA ALA A 60 -24.56 40.02 -14.83
C ALA A 60 -24.46 40.65 -13.43
N VAL A 61 -24.11 41.93 -13.32
CA VAL A 61 -24.10 42.65 -12.02
C VAL A 61 -25.49 42.69 -11.41
N ARG A 62 -26.54 42.99 -12.19
CA ARG A 62 -27.93 43.02 -11.69
C ARG A 62 -28.42 41.63 -11.26
N ASP A 63 -28.06 40.60 -12.00
CA ASP A 63 -28.37 39.21 -11.67
C ASP A 63 -27.69 38.80 -10.37
N ALA A 64 -26.39 39.07 -10.23
CA ALA A 64 -25.62 38.81 -9.03
C ALA A 64 -26.17 39.57 -7.81
N GLU A 65 -26.64 40.81 -7.98
CA GLU A 65 -27.28 41.57 -6.89
C GLU A 65 -28.59 40.95 -6.41
N ARG A 66 -29.41 40.43 -7.33
CA ARG A 66 -30.63 39.69 -6.97
C ARG A 66 -30.29 38.40 -6.25
N GLU A 67 -29.30 37.67 -6.76
CA GLU A 67 -28.82 36.44 -6.13
C GLU A 67 -28.21 36.70 -4.75
N LEU A 68 -27.51 37.83 -4.57
CA LEU A 68 -26.98 38.26 -3.28
C LEU A 68 -28.10 38.50 -2.27
N ALA A 69 -29.15 39.22 -2.65
CA ALA A 69 -30.29 39.48 -1.77
C ALA A 69 -30.98 38.18 -1.35
N PHE A 70 -31.16 37.24 -2.28
CA PHE A 70 -31.69 35.91 -1.98
C PHE A 70 -30.76 35.13 -1.03
N ALA A 71 -29.46 35.13 -1.33
CA ALA A 71 -28.45 34.44 -0.55
C ALA A 71 -28.35 34.96 0.88
N GLU A 72 -28.38 36.29 1.06
CA GLU A 72 -28.37 36.93 2.39
C GLU A 72 -29.64 36.61 3.20
N ALA A 73 -30.80 36.57 2.54
CA ALA A 73 -32.06 36.21 3.20
C ALA A 73 -32.09 34.73 3.63
N GLN A 74 -31.51 33.84 2.83
CA GLN A 74 -31.55 32.40 3.09
C GLN A 74 -30.40 31.90 3.97
N PHE A 75 -29.20 32.48 3.85
CA PHE A 75 -27.96 31.98 4.46
C PHE A 75 -27.21 33.02 5.30
N GLY A 76 -27.70 34.25 5.39
CA GLY A 76 -27.09 35.31 6.18
C GLY A 76 -25.93 36.03 5.48
N ALA A 77 -25.47 37.11 6.13
CA ALA A 77 -24.47 38.03 5.58
C ALA A 77 -23.07 37.42 5.41
N ASP A 78 -22.69 36.48 6.27
CA ASP A 78 -21.35 35.88 6.26
C ASP A 78 -21.18 34.86 5.12
N ALA A 79 -22.21 34.07 4.83
CA ALA A 79 -22.21 33.13 3.72
C ALA A 79 -22.06 33.83 2.36
N SER A 80 -22.65 35.02 2.23
CA SER A 80 -22.72 35.80 0.98
C SER A 80 -21.57 36.80 0.77
N ARG A 81 -20.60 36.85 1.69
CA ARG A 81 -19.50 37.83 1.67
C ARG A 81 -18.68 37.81 0.38
N GLY A 82 -18.42 36.63 -0.19
CA GLY A 82 -17.66 36.48 -1.44
C GLY A 82 -18.36 37.10 -2.63
N LEU A 83 -19.65 36.81 -2.83
CA LEU A 83 -20.48 37.40 -3.89
C LEU A 83 -20.62 38.92 -3.72
N ARG A 84 -20.81 39.39 -2.48
CA ARG A 84 -20.84 40.83 -2.17
C ARG A 84 -19.53 41.54 -2.57
N GLY A 85 -18.39 40.91 -2.29
CA GLY A 85 -17.07 41.39 -2.70
C GLY A 85 -16.91 41.45 -4.22
N ALA A 86 -17.32 40.38 -4.92
CA ALA A 86 -17.27 40.30 -6.38
C ALA A 86 -18.14 41.36 -7.06
N ILE A 87 -19.37 41.60 -6.56
CA ILE A 87 -20.25 42.68 -7.01
C ILE A 87 -19.61 44.06 -6.80
N GLY A 88 -18.94 44.27 -5.67
CA GLY A 88 -18.20 45.52 -5.40
C GLY A 88 -17.08 45.78 -6.42
N SER A 89 -16.31 44.75 -6.76
CA SER A 89 -15.26 44.80 -7.77
C SER A 89 -15.84 45.01 -9.17
N ALA A 90 -16.86 44.24 -9.55
CA ALA A 90 -17.54 44.33 -10.84
C ALA A 90 -18.13 45.74 -11.07
N ARG A 91 -18.80 46.32 -10.06
CA ARG A 91 -19.30 47.71 -10.13
C ARG A 91 -18.17 48.72 -10.36
N THR A 92 -17.00 48.49 -9.78
CA THR A 92 -15.85 49.38 -9.97
C THR A 92 -15.31 49.31 -11.40
N TRP A 93 -15.15 48.11 -11.95
CA TRP A 93 -14.75 47.91 -13.33
C TRP A 93 -15.78 48.41 -14.33
N MET A 94 -17.08 48.23 -14.04
CA MET A 94 -18.17 48.75 -14.87
C MET A 94 -18.18 50.27 -14.93
N ARG A 95 -17.96 50.96 -13.80
CA ARG A 95 -17.81 52.43 -13.81
C ARG A 95 -16.67 52.88 -14.73
N GLU A 96 -15.52 52.22 -14.68
CA GLU A 96 -14.39 52.52 -15.56
C GLU A 96 -14.72 52.24 -17.03
N ALA A 97 -15.39 51.11 -17.31
CA ALA A 97 -15.83 50.76 -18.67
C ALA A 97 -16.82 51.79 -19.25
N PHE A 98 -17.79 52.28 -18.46
CA PHE A 98 -18.72 53.32 -18.90
C PHE A 98 -18.03 54.67 -19.16
N ILE A 99 -17.03 55.05 -18.35
CA ILE A 99 -16.24 56.27 -18.59
C ILE A 99 -15.48 56.16 -19.91
N LEU A 100 -14.85 55.00 -20.18
CA LEU A 100 -14.15 54.75 -21.44
C LEU A 100 -15.12 54.70 -22.62
N GLN A 101 -16.32 54.15 -22.42
CA GLN A 101 -17.36 54.11 -23.44
C GLN A 101 -17.87 55.51 -23.79
N GLN A 102 -18.06 56.37 -22.79
CA GLN A 102 -18.41 57.77 -23.00
C GLN A 102 -17.37 58.49 -23.86
N ARG A 103 -16.08 58.28 -23.58
CA ARG A 103 -14.98 58.83 -24.40
C ARG A 103 -15.02 58.32 -25.84
N LEU A 104 -15.37 57.06 -26.07
CA LEU A 104 -15.53 56.51 -27.43
C LEU A 104 -16.71 57.11 -28.21
N ASP A 105 -17.74 57.57 -27.49
CA ASP A 105 -18.96 58.15 -28.06
C ASP A 105 -18.87 59.70 -28.21
N ASP A 106 -17.91 60.35 -27.55
CA ASP A 106 -17.62 61.78 -27.71
C ASP A 106 -17.11 62.09 -29.14
N ALA A 107 -17.52 63.23 -29.70
CA ALA A 107 -17.38 63.55 -31.13
C ALA A 107 -16.02 64.17 -31.54
N ASP A 108 -15.12 64.40 -30.58
CA ASP A 108 -13.78 64.92 -30.86
C ASP A 108 -12.88 63.83 -31.44
N ALA A 109 -11.99 64.20 -32.37
CA ALA A 109 -11.24 63.24 -33.18
C ALA A 109 -10.11 62.55 -32.37
N ASP A 110 -10.45 61.51 -31.61
CA ASP A 110 -9.47 60.60 -31.01
C ASP A 110 -8.75 59.79 -32.10
N SER A 111 -7.49 59.45 -31.85
CA SER A 111 -6.74 58.59 -32.75
C SER A 111 -7.28 57.15 -32.74
N ALA A 112 -7.13 56.45 -33.86
CA ALA A 112 -7.46 55.03 -33.98
C ALA A 112 -6.71 54.16 -32.94
N ALA A 113 -5.54 54.61 -32.49
CA ALA A 113 -4.77 53.94 -31.45
C ALA A 113 -5.41 54.09 -30.06
N GLU A 114 -5.88 55.28 -29.71
CA GLU A 114 -6.56 55.56 -28.44
C GLU A 114 -7.89 54.81 -28.35
N ARG A 115 -8.71 54.87 -29.41
CA ARG A 115 -9.97 54.14 -29.46
C ARG A 115 -9.79 52.63 -29.32
N ARG A 116 -8.77 52.06 -29.96
CA ARG A 116 -8.41 50.63 -29.80
C ARG A 116 -7.97 50.32 -28.38
N ASN A 117 -7.19 51.19 -27.74
CA ASN A 117 -6.75 51.00 -26.37
C ASN A 117 -7.96 50.97 -25.41
N TRP A 118 -8.84 51.97 -25.50
CA TRP A 118 -10.05 52.02 -24.67
C TRP A 118 -10.99 50.86 -24.93
N THR A 119 -11.21 50.49 -26.19
CA THR A 119 -12.02 49.32 -26.58
C THR A 119 -11.45 48.04 -25.97
N THR A 120 -10.13 47.84 -26.04
CA THR A 120 -9.45 46.67 -25.44
C THR A 120 -9.57 46.68 -23.92
N ARG A 121 -9.51 47.86 -23.30
CA ARG A 121 -9.65 47.99 -21.85
C ARG A 121 -11.09 47.76 -21.38
N ILE A 122 -12.09 48.24 -22.12
CA ILE A 122 -13.51 47.95 -21.88
C ILE A 122 -13.75 46.45 -21.95
N ASP A 123 -13.25 45.78 -23.00
CA ASP A 123 -13.34 44.33 -23.18
C ASP A 123 -12.75 43.58 -21.97
N GLY A 124 -11.53 43.96 -21.54
CA GLY A 124 -10.89 43.37 -20.37
C GLY A 124 -11.64 43.63 -19.06
N LEU A 125 -12.15 44.84 -18.84
CA LEU A 125 -12.92 45.21 -17.63
C LEU A 125 -14.25 44.44 -17.56
N CYS A 126 -15.00 44.38 -18.66
CA CYS A 126 -16.28 43.68 -18.71
C CYS A 126 -16.09 42.17 -18.57
N THR A 127 -15.09 41.59 -19.25
CA THR A 127 -14.78 40.15 -19.14
C THR A 127 -14.32 39.80 -17.72
N SER A 128 -13.52 40.65 -17.08
CA SER A 128 -13.10 40.45 -15.68
C SER A 128 -14.27 40.54 -14.71
N ALA A 129 -15.21 41.47 -14.95
CA ALA A 129 -16.42 41.61 -14.15
C ALA A 129 -17.31 40.36 -14.25
N ILE A 130 -17.58 39.88 -15.47
CA ILE A 130 -18.38 38.66 -15.69
C ILE A 130 -17.71 37.45 -15.03
N ALA A 131 -16.42 37.22 -15.29
CA ALA A 131 -15.70 36.08 -14.73
C ALA A 131 -15.68 36.09 -13.20
N ALA A 132 -15.45 37.25 -12.56
CA ALA A 132 -15.44 37.35 -11.11
C ALA A 132 -16.81 37.08 -10.48
N LEU A 133 -17.90 37.45 -11.16
CA LEU A 133 -19.27 37.16 -10.72
C LEU A 133 -19.59 35.67 -10.89
N ASP A 134 -19.30 35.09 -12.05
CA ASP A 134 -19.51 33.66 -12.34
C ASP A 134 -18.75 32.76 -11.36
N ASP A 135 -17.49 33.09 -11.05
CA ASP A 135 -16.67 32.37 -10.07
C ASP A 135 -17.28 32.44 -8.68
N ALA A 136 -17.74 33.63 -8.26
CA ALA A 136 -18.33 33.84 -6.94
C ALA A 136 -19.68 33.12 -6.79
N GLU A 137 -20.53 33.16 -7.82
CA GLU A 137 -21.81 32.44 -7.86
C GLU A 137 -21.61 30.92 -7.87
N SER A 138 -20.65 30.43 -8.67
CA SER A 138 -20.28 29.02 -8.71
C SER A 138 -19.75 28.51 -7.37
N ALA A 139 -18.92 29.30 -6.69
CA ALA A 139 -18.42 28.99 -5.35
C ALA A 139 -19.57 28.96 -4.32
N LEU A 140 -20.50 29.91 -4.39
CA LEU A 140 -21.69 29.95 -3.53
C LEU A 140 -22.60 28.74 -3.77
N ALA A 141 -22.89 28.40 -5.03
CA ALA A 141 -23.68 27.22 -5.39
C ALA A 141 -22.99 25.90 -4.97
N GLY A 142 -21.66 25.82 -5.10
CA GLY A 142 -20.84 24.72 -4.60
C GLY A 142 -21.01 24.53 -3.09
N ARG A 143 -20.81 25.60 -2.30
CA ARG A 143 -21.01 25.58 -0.85
C ARG A 143 -22.42 25.13 -0.47
N ARG A 144 -23.46 25.69 -1.10
CA ARG A 144 -24.86 25.29 -0.85
C ARG A 144 -25.14 23.82 -1.10
N ARG A 145 -24.50 23.21 -2.10
CA ARG A 145 -24.66 21.76 -2.35
C ARG A 145 -24.04 20.94 -1.21
N THR A 146 -22.84 21.31 -0.78
CA THR A 146 -22.16 20.66 0.35
C THR A 146 -22.92 20.81 1.66
N GLU A 147 -23.42 22.01 1.99
CA GLU A 147 -24.20 22.25 3.21
C GLU A 147 -25.51 21.44 3.23
N ARG A 148 -26.23 21.39 2.11
CA ARG A 148 -27.46 20.58 2.03
C ARG A 148 -27.18 19.09 2.23
N GLY A 149 -26.08 18.58 1.69
CA GLY A 149 -25.61 17.23 1.98
C GLY A 149 -25.32 17.04 3.47
N ALA A 150 -24.58 17.97 4.07
CA ALA A 150 -24.23 17.93 5.48
C ALA A 150 -25.45 17.90 6.42
N HIS A 151 -26.46 18.73 6.16
CA HIS A 151 -27.72 18.72 6.92
C HIS A 151 -28.50 17.41 6.80
N ALA A 152 -28.44 16.74 5.64
CA ALA A 152 -29.09 15.45 5.41
C ALA A 152 -28.33 14.29 6.06
N GLU A 153 -27.00 14.35 6.10
CA GLU A 153 -26.12 13.30 6.64
C GLU A 153 -26.06 13.28 8.17
N LEU A 154 -26.07 14.46 8.82
CA LEU A 154 -25.90 14.58 10.27
C LEU A 154 -26.87 13.69 11.08
N PRO A 155 -28.19 13.64 10.82
CA PRO A 155 -29.10 12.76 11.56
C PRO A 155 -28.79 11.27 11.37
N ALA A 156 -28.36 10.87 10.17
CA ALA A 156 -28.01 9.48 9.86
C ALA A 156 -26.75 9.05 10.62
N LEU A 157 -25.73 9.90 10.65
CA LEU A 157 -24.49 9.65 11.40
C LEU A 157 -24.74 9.60 12.91
N ARG A 158 -25.62 10.44 13.45
CA ARG A 158 -26.05 10.37 14.87
C ARG A 158 -26.75 9.06 15.20
N ALA A 159 -27.74 8.69 14.39
CA ALA A 159 -28.44 7.43 14.58
C ALA A 159 -27.47 6.23 14.50
N GLN A 160 -26.44 6.31 13.65
CA GLN A 160 -25.38 5.29 13.59
C GLN A 160 -24.50 5.29 14.83
N ALA A 161 -24.07 6.46 15.33
CA ALA A 161 -23.30 6.58 16.56
C ALA A 161 -24.05 5.97 17.75
N GLU A 162 -25.35 6.24 17.89
CA GLU A 162 -26.19 5.65 18.93
C GLU A 162 -26.31 4.12 18.79
N ARG A 163 -26.47 3.60 17.57
CA ARG A 163 -26.50 2.15 17.32
C ARG A 163 -25.19 1.50 17.74
N LEU A 164 -24.05 2.07 17.35
CA LEU A 164 -22.74 1.54 17.74
C LEU A 164 -22.48 1.70 19.25
N GLY A 165 -22.97 2.77 19.87
CA GLY A 165 -22.91 2.95 21.33
C GLY A 165 -23.67 1.86 22.09
N ARG A 166 -24.85 1.44 21.60
CA ARG A 166 -25.57 0.29 22.17
C ARG A 166 -24.80 -1.02 21.99
N ARG A 167 -24.30 -1.29 20.77
CA ARG A 167 -23.46 -2.47 20.48
C ARG A 167 -22.21 -2.52 21.37
N ARG A 168 -21.57 -1.38 21.62
CA ARG A 168 -20.41 -1.27 22.53
C ARG A 168 -20.76 -1.75 23.95
N VAL A 169 -21.90 -1.36 24.49
CA VAL A 169 -22.34 -1.81 25.82
C VAL A 169 -22.60 -3.33 25.83
N GLU A 170 -23.19 -3.86 24.77
CA GLU A 170 -23.40 -5.31 24.61
C GLU A 170 -22.06 -6.08 24.52
N ALA A 171 -21.10 -5.54 23.77
CA ALA A 171 -19.75 -6.06 23.62
C ALA A 171 -18.96 -6.05 24.95
N GLU A 172 -19.02 -4.95 25.71
CA GLU A 172 -18.43 -4.83 27.05
C GLU A 172 -19.00 -5.91 28.00
N ALA A 173 -20.33 -6.09 28.00
CA ALA A 173 -20.98 -7.12 28.80
C ALA A 173 -20.59 -8.55 28.35
N MET A 174 -20.44 -8.79 27.05
CA MET A 174 -19.96 -10.06 26.52
C MET A 174 -18.52 -10.34 26.95
N LEU A 175 -17.61 -9.37 26.81
CA LEU A 175 -16.22 -9.50 27.26
C LEU A 175 -16.13 -9.76 28.77
N GLY A 176 -17.00 -9.11 29.57
CA GLY A 176 -17.13 -9.39 31.00
C GLY A 176 -17.53 -10.85 31.29
N ARG A 177 -18.47 -11.42 30.54
CA ARG A 177 -18.83 -12.85 30.67
C ARG A 177 -17.71 -13.78 30.22
N LEU A 178 -17.01 -13.47 29.13
CA LEU A 178 -15.90 -14.29 28.66
C LEU A 178 -14.73 -14.28 29.65
N ALA A 179 -14.48 -13.15 30.32
CA ALA A 179 -13.43 -13.00 31.33
C ALA A 179 -13.65 -13.87 32.59
N THR A 180 -14.87 -14.39 32.83
CA THR A 180 -15.08 -15.35 33.93
C THR A 180 -14.63 -16.76 33.59
N ARG A 181 -14.35 -17.05 32.31
CA ARG A 181 -14.02 -18.39 31.80
C ARG A 181 -12.64 -18.48 31.16
N PHE A 182 -12.21 -17.42 30.48
CA PHE A 182 -10.96 -17.39 29.71
C PHE A 182 -9.93 -16.48 30.36
N ALA A 183 -8.65 -16.77 30.11
CA ALA A 183 -7.54 -15.96 30.58
C ALA A 183 -7.50 -14.60 29.86
N GLU A 184 -6.93 -13.58 30.52
CA GLU A 184 -6.82 -12.23 29.97
C GLU A 184 -6.07 -12.19 28.62
N SER A 185 -5.06 -13.06 28.44
CA SER A 185 -4.31 -13.16 27.19
C SER A 185 -5.21 -13.52 25.99
N ALA A 186 -6.24 -14.35 26.20
CA ALA A 186 -7.18 -14.75 25.17
C ALA A 186 -8.14 -13.62 24.76
N LEU A 187 -8.31 -12.62 25.64
CA LEU A 187 -9.21 -11.48 25.45
C LEU A 187 -8.45 -10.20 25.08
N ALA A 188 -7.12 -10.19 25.19
CA ALA A 188 -6.28 -9.00 25.05
C ALA A 188 -6.53 -8.23 23.74
N THR A 189 -6.66 -8.93 22.61
CA THR A 189 -6.95 -8.31 21.32
C THR A 189 -8.30 -7.59 21.33
N ALA A 190 -9.34 -8.23 21.87
CA ALA A 190 -10.68 -7.66 21.93
C ALA A 190 -10.79 -6.51 22.94
N ARG A 191 -10.05 -6.56 24.06
CA ARG A 191 -9.91 -5.44 25.00
C ARG A 191 -9.22 -4.23 24.36
N GLY A 192 -8.22 -4.50 23.52
CA GLY A 192 -7.59 -3.48 22.69
C GLY A 192 -8.58 -2.85 21.70
N ALA A 193 -9.42 -3.67 21.05
CA ALA A 193 -10.49 -3.20 20.17
C ALA A 193 -11.54 -2.37 20.92
N GLU A 194 -11.98 -2.81 22.10
CA GLU A 194 -12.91 -2.08 22.98
C GLU A 194 -12.39 -0.67 23.30
N THR A 195 -11.11 -0.55 23.66
CA THR A 195 -10.47 0.75 23.93
C THR A 195 -10.45 1.65 22.69
N ARG A 196 -10.23 1.08 21.49
CA ARG A 196 -10.28 1.84 20.23
C ARG A 196 -11.69 2.30 19.88
N VAL A 197 -12.70 1.46 20.11
CA VAL A 197 -14.12 1.80 19.93
C VAL A 197 -14.49 2.98 20.82
N ASP A 198 -14.07 2.98 22.09
CA ASP A 198 -14.33 4.06 23.04
C ASP A 198 -13.75 5.39 22.57
N ALA A 199 -12.47 5.38 22.18
CA ALA A 199 -11.81 6.56 21.65
C ALA A 199 -12.47 7.06 20.36
N ALA A 200 -12.83 6.14 19.45
CA ALA A 200 -13.48 6.47 18.20
C ALA A 200 -14.88 7.08 18.41
N LEU A 201 -15.71 6.48 19.28
CA LEU A 201 -17.06 7.00 19.56
C LEU A 201 -17.03 8.33 20.30
N ALA A 202 -16.07 8.55 21.20
CA ALA A 202 -15.86 9.85 21.85
C ALA A 202 -15.50 10.94 20.82
N ALA A 203 -14.55 10.64 19.91
CA ALA A 203 -14.16 11.55 18.85
C ALA A 203 -15.30 11.84 17.86
N VAL A 204 -16.06 10.81 17.46
CA VAL A 204 -17.25 10.95 16.60
C VAL A 204 -18.28 11.84 17.26
N THR A 205 -18.56 11.64 18.56
CA THR A 205 -19.53 12.45 19.29
C THR A 205 -19.12 13.91 19.31
N ALA A 206 -17.85 14.21 19.61
CA ALA A 206 -17.32 15.56 19.58
C ALA A 206 -17.43 16.19 18.18
N ALA A 207 -17.07 15.45 17.12
CA ALA A 207 -17.16 15.91 15.74
C ALA A 207 -18.60 16.22 15.32
N LEU A 208 -19.57 15.38 15.71
CA LEU A 208 -20.99 15.58 15.40
C LEU A 208 -21.61 16.76 16.16
N VAL A 209 -21.15 17.04 17.39
CA VAL A 209 -21.56 18.24 18.15
C VAL A 209 -21.01 19.51 17.50
N GLU A 210 -19.73 19.53 17.14
CA GLU A 210 -19.13 20.68 16.47
C GLU A 210 -19.73 20.90 15.06
N ALA A 211 -19.99 19.81 14.32
CA ALA A 211 -20.64 19.89 13.01
C ALA A 211 -22.02 20.53 13.10
N GLU A 212 -22.83 20.17 14.10
CA GLU A 212 -24.12 20.82 14.34
C GLU A 212 -23.97 22.30 14.70
N ALA A 213 -22.99 22.65 15.56
CA ALA A 213 -22.73 24.03 15.93
C ALA A 213 -22.32 24.88 14.71
N ARG A 214 -21.48 24.34 13.81
CA ARG A 214 -21.10 24.98 12.55
C ARG A 214 -22.28 25.13 11.60
N LEU A 215 -23.06 24.08 11.41
CA LEU A 215 -24.27 24.11 10.57
C LEU A 215 -25.29 25.14 11.08
N ALA A 216 -25.46 25.27 12.39
CA ALA A 216 -26.33 26.30 12.99
C ALA A 216 -25.84 27.74 12.71
N ARG A 217 -24.53 27.93 12.51
CA ARG A 217 -23.91 29.21 12.10
C ARG A 217 -23.76 29.36 10.58
N SER A 218 -24.27 28.42 9.77
CA SER A 218 -24.07 28.37 8.31
C SER A 218 -22.58 28.31 7.91
N GLU A 219 -21.76 27.65 8.72
CA GLU A 219 -20.34 27.37 8.48
C GLU A 219 -20.12 25.95 7.93
N PRO A 220 -19.12 25.71 7.06
CA PRO A 220 -18.81 24.39 6.53
C PRO A 220 -18.49 23.33 7.59
N ALA A 221 -19.20 22.20 7.53
CA ALA A 221 -19.06 21.07 8.45
C ALA A 221 -18.76 19.72 7.77
N ALA A 222 -18.62 19.69 6.44
CA ALA A 222 -18.43 18.44 5.69
C ALA A 222 -17.14 17.67 6.08
N ASP A 223 -16.08 18.38 6.46
CA ASP A 223 -14.84 17.83 7.00
C ASP A 223 -15.07 17.06 8.32
N LEU A 224 -15.86 17.63 9.22
CA LEU A 224 -16.24 17.01 10.49
C LEU A 224 -17.16 15.80 10.29
N LEU A 225 -18.11 15.90 9.37
CA LEU A 225 -19.01 14.78 9.04
C LEU A 225 -18.26 13.63 8.37
N GLY A 226 -17.32 13.91 7.47
CA GLY A 226 -16.42 12.90 6.90
C GLY A 226 -15.58 12.21 7.97
N THR A 227 -14.99 12.99 8.89
CA THR A 227 -14.23 12.46 10.03
C THR A 227 -15.10 11.57 10.92
N ALA A 228 -16.35 11.98 11.19
CA ALA A 228 -17.31 11.20 11.96
C ALA A 228 -17.69 9.90 11.24
N ALA A 229 -17.96 9.94 9.94
CA ALA A 229 -18.28 8.76 9.13
C ALA A 229 -17.13 7.74 9.14
N ASP A 230 -15.89 8.18 8.94
CA ASP A 230 -14.70 7.34 9.01
C ASP A 230 -14.51 6.72 10.41
N GLY A 231 -14.74 7.52 11.46
CA GLY A 231 -14.70 7.08 12.85
C GLY A 231 -15.74 5.99 13.14
N LEU A 232 -16.98 6.17 12.67
CA LEU A 232 -18.04 5.17 12.78
C LEU A 232 -17.71 3.89 12.01
N GLY A 233 -17.10 4.01 10.81
CA GLY A 233 -16.64 2.87 10.04
C GLY A 233 -15.53 2.07 10.76
N ARG A 234 -14.59 2.76 11.42
CA ARG A 234 -13.56 2.12 12.25
C ARG A 234 -14.17 1.42 13.47
N ALA A 235 -15.00 2.13 14.24
CA ALA A 235 -15.68 1.57 15.42
C ALA A 235 -16.54 0.36 15.07
N GLY A 236 -17.22 0.37 13.91
CA GLY A 236 -17.99 -0.77 13.42
C GLY A 236 -17.12 -2.01 13.20
N ARG A 237 -15.96 -1.88 12.53
CA ARG A 237 -15.03 -3.00 12.29
C ARG A 237 -14.43 -3.55 13.58
N ASP A 238 -14.03 -2.67 14.51
CA ASP A 238 -13.51 -3.10 15.81
C ASP A 238 -14.59 -3.83 16.64
N LEU A 239 -15.87 -3.40 16.56
CA LEU A 239 -16.98 -4.13 17.18
C LEU A 239 -17.24 -5.49 16.52
N ASP A 240 -17.16 -5.58 15.19
CA ASP A 240 -17.31 -6.85 14.48
C ASP A 240 -16.20 -7.85 14.88
N GLU A 241 -14.98 -7.38 15.14
CA GLU A 241 -13.88 -8.19 15.70
C GLU A 241 -14.21 -8.71 17.11
N ILE A 242 -14.77 -7.86 17.97
CA ILE A 242 -15.19 -8.26 19.32
C ILE A 242 -16.32 -9.30 19.24
N ASP A 243 -17.33 -9.06 18.42
CA ASP A 243 -18.50 -9.95 18.25
C ASP A 243 -18.07 -11.35 17.75
N ALA A 244 -17.00 -11.44 16.96
CA ALA A 244 -16.47 -12.72 16.47
C ALA A 244 -15.68 -13.52 17.53
N LEU A 245 -15.31 -12.91 18.67
CA LEU A 245 -14.41 -13.51 19.66
C LEU A 245 -15.00 -14.78 20.30
N GLU A 246 -16.28 -14.77 20.64
CA GLU A 246 -16.91 -15.91 21.32
C GLU A 246 -16.84 -17.18 20.45
N LEU A 247 -17.14 -17.04 19.16
CA LEU A 247 -17.02 -18.14 18.19
C LEU A 247 -15.56 -18.58 18.00
N ALA A 248 -14.64 -17.61 17.93
CA ALA A 248 -13.21 -17.90 17.79
C ALA A 248 -12.66 -18.68 19.00
N LEU A 249 -13.05 -18.31 20.21
CA LEU A 249 -12.68 -19.01 21.45
C LEU A 249 -13.28 -20.42 21.49
N ALA A 250 -14.55 -20.58 21.14
CA ALA A 250 -15.20 -21.89 21.10
C ALA A 250 -14.51 -22.82 20.09
N LYS A 251 -14.17 -22.31 18.90
CA LYS A 251 -13.40 -23.04 17.91
C LYS A 251 -12.01 -23.41 18.41
N ALA A 252 -11.27 -22.45 18.99
CA ALA A 252 -9.93 -22.71 19.50
C ALA A 252 -9.93 -23.79 20.60
N GLN A 253 -10.95 -23.81 21.45
CA GLN A 253 -11.09 -24.84 22.48
C GLN A 253 -11.38 -26.23 21.88
N ALA A 254 -12.21 -26.31 20.84
CA ALA A 254 -12.46 -27.54 20.12
C ALA A 254 -11.19 -28.04 19.42
N ASP A 255 -10.51 -27.16 18.68
CA ASP A 255 -9.24 -27.46 18.02
C ASP A 255 -8.20 -27.93 19.06
N ALA A 256 -8.01 -27.24 20.20
CA ALA A 256 -7.09 -27.66 21.26
C ALA A 256 -7.44 -29.04 21.86
N SER A 257 -8.72 -29.37 21.95
CA SER A 257 -9.16 -30.68 22.46
C SER A 257 -8.84 -31.80 21.47
N GLU A 258 -9.00 -31.54 20.17
CA GLU A 258 -8.62 -32.47 19.10
C GLU A 258 -7.10 -32.68 19.05
N GLU A 259 -6.33 -31.59 19.12
CA GLU A 259 -4.85 -31.64 19.16
C GLU A 259 -4.35 -32.44 20.37
N ALA A 260 -4.99 -32.30 21.52
CA ALA A 260 -4.63 -33.05 22.72
C ALA A 260 -4.96 -34.54 22.61
N ALA A 261 -6.11 -34.90 22.03
CA ALA A 261 -6.46 -36.30 21.79
C ALA A 261 -5.50 -36.96 20.79
N ALA A 262 -5.12 -36.23 19.74
CA ALA A 262 -4.12 -36.68 18.77
C ALA A 262 -2.75 -36.87 19.44
N LEU A 263 -2.29 -35.88 20.21
CA LEU A 263 -1.01 -35.98 20.94
C LEU A 263 -0.99 -37.15 21.91
N ASP A 264 -2.08 -37.41 22.65
CA ASP A 264 -2.17 -38.56 23.57
C ASP A 264 -1.97 -39.89 22.82
N GLY A 265 -2.68 -40.07 21.69
CA GLY A 265 -2.53 -41.25 20.83
C GLY A 265 -1.11 -41.39 20.26
N GLU A 266 -0.52 -40.28 19.81
CA GLU A 266 0.85 -40.22 19.30
C GLU A 266 1.89 -40.55 20.38
N LEU A 267 1.68 -40.09 21.63
CA LEU A 267 2.55 -40.41 22.77
C LEU A 267 2.51 -41.90 23.10
N VAL A 268 1.35 -42.54 23.05
CA VAL A 268 1.23 -44.00 23.23
C VAL A 268 2.00 -44.74 22.14
N ALA A 269 1.85 -44.34 20.88
CA ALA A 269 2.60 -44.93 19.76
C ALA A 269 4.11 -44.70 19.91
N ALA A 270 4.53 -43.48 20.23
CA ALA A 270 5.93 -43.12 20.42
C ALA A 270 6.61 -43.91 21.55
N ARG A 271 5.90 -44.17 22.66
CA ARG A 271 6.43 -45.01 23.75
C ARG A 271 6.73 -46.43 23.27
N ARG A 272 5.84 -47.03 22.46
CA ARG A 272 6.07 -48.35 21.85
C ARG A 272 7.23 -48.33 20.88
N GLU A 273 7.34 -47.28 20.06
CA GLU A 273 8.47 -47.10 19.13
C GLU A 273 9.80 -46.99 19.88
N ARG A 274 9.84 -46.19 20.95
CA ARG A 274 11.02 -46.05 21.83
C ARG A 274 11.41 -47.38 22.47
N ASP A 275 10.45 -48.13 23.00
CA ASP A 275 10.73 -49.40 23.67
C ASP A 275 11.21 -50.49 22.71
N ALA A 276 10.94 -50.33 21.42
CA ALA A 276 11.44 -51.19 20.34
C ALA A 276 12.73 -50.65 19.67
N GLN A 277 13.23 -49.46 20.05
CA GLN A 277 14.47 -48.93 19.49
C GLN A 277 15.69 -49.67 20.04
N GLU A 278 16.59 -50.04 19.13
CA GLU A 278 17.88 -50.63 19.50
C GLU A 278 19.01 -49.59 19.58
N ASP A 279 18.87 -48.47 18.87
CA ASP A 279 19.78 -47.33 18.94
C ASP A 279 19.47 -46.51 20.21
N ALA A 280 20.41 -46.52 21.17
CA ALA A 280 20.22 -45.89 22.47
C ALA A 280 20.05 -44.38 22.39
N ASP A 281 20.80 -43.70 21.51
CA ASP A 281 20.73 -42.25 21.32
C ASP A 281 19.37 -41.87 20.71
N ALA A 282 18.90 -42.66 19.74
CA ALA A 282 17.56 -42.49 19.17
C ALA A 282 16.45 -42.72 20.21
N ALA A 283 16.60 -43.74 21.07
CA ALA A 283 15.65 -44.03 22.15
C ALA A 283 15.60 -42.89 23.19
N GLU A 284 16.76 -42.33 23.57
CA GLU A 284 16.85 -41.19 24.49
C GLU A 284 16.23 -39.91 23.91
N ALA A 285 16.56 -39.59 22.65
CA ALA A 285 16.00 -38.43 21.96
C ALA A 285 14.48 -38.51 21.84
N LEU A 286 13.95 -39.69 21.47
CA LEU A 286 12.50 -39.94 21.44
C LEU A 286 11.89 -39.88 22.85
N GLY A 287 12.57 -40.41 23.86
CA GLY A 287 12.19 -40.30 25.27
C GLY A 287 12.03 -38.86 25.75
N THR A 288 12.96 -37.98 25.35
CA THR A 288 12.91 -36.54 25.65
C THR A 288 11.68 -35.86 25.03
N ALA A 289 11.38 -36.17 23.76
CA ALA A 289 10.20 -35.66 23.08
C ALA A 289 8.89 -36.16 23.73
N ILE A 290 8.82 -37.44 24.10
CA ILE A 290 7.69 -38.02 24.85
C ILE A 290 7.51 -37.32 26.20
N GLY A 291 8.60 -37.07 26.93
CA GLY A 291 8.57 -36.36 28.21
C GLY A 291 8.02 -34.95 28.08
N THR A 292 8.50 -34.21 27.07
CA THR A 292 8.02 -32.86 26.77
C THR A 292 6.52 -32.85 26.43
N GLY A 293 6.06 -33.74 25.56
CA GLY A 293 4.64 -33.84 25.21
C GLY A 293 3.77 -34.29 26.40
N SER A 294 4.25 -35.21 27.22
CA SER A 294 3.54 -35.67 28.43
C SER A 294 3.41 -34.55 29.46
N ALA A 295 4.45 -33.74 29.64
CA ALA A 295 4.40 -32.56 30.51
C ALA A 295 3.42 -31.51 29.98
N ALA A 296 3.43 -31.24 28.67
CA ALA A 296 2.48 -30.32 28.05
C ALA A 296 1.01 -30.75 28.25
N MET A 297 0.74 -32.05 28.19
CA MET A 297 -0.58 -32.63 28.47
C MET A 297 -0.97 -32.51 29.95
N ALA A 298 -0.03 -32.73 30.88
CA ALA A 298 -0.26 -32.61 32.33
C ALA A 298 -0.48 -31.16 32.77
N ASP A 299 0.25 -30.22 32.16
CA ASP A 299 0.17 -28.79 32.44
C ASP A 299 -1.02 -28.09 31.74
N ARG A 300 -1.95 -28.85 31.14
CA ARG A 300 -3.18 -28.26 30.60
C ARG A 300 -4.01 -27.72 31.77
N PRO A 301 -4.33 -26.42 31.80
CA PRO A 301 -5.05 -25.84 32.93
C PRO A 301 -6.45 -26.45 33.07
N ALA A 302 -6.91 -26.61 34.32
CA ALA A 302 -8.26 -27.12 34.63
C ALA A 302 -9.38 -26.10 34.31
N LEU A 303 -9.02 -24.81 34.16
CA LEU A 303 -9.87 -23.74 33.60
C LEU A 303 -9.47 -23.53 32.13
N ALA A 304 -10.40 -23.05 31.29
CA ALA A 304 -10.22 -22.96 29.83
C ALA A 304 -9.03 -22.08 29.36
N GLY A 305 -8.33 -21.40 30.30
CA GLY A 305 -7.05 -20.75 30.06
C GLY A 305 -7.09 -19.84 28.84
N ASP A 306 -6.02 -19.90 28.05
CA ASP A 306 -5.99 -19.36 26.70
C ASP A 306 -6.03 -20.51 25.69
N PRO A 307 -7.17 -20.77 25.04
CA PRO A 307 -7.31 -21.90 24.12
C PRO A 307 -6.48 -21.74 22.84
N PHE A 308 -6.13 -20.50 22.46
CA PHE A 308 -5.24 -20.27 21.31
C PHE A 308 -3.82 -20.71 21.65
N ILE A 309 -3.32 -20.29 22.82
CA ILE A 309 -1.99 -20.70 23.30
C ILE A 309 -1.93 -22.20 23.54
N ASP A 310 -2.96 -22.82 24.15
CA ASP A 310 -2.98 -24.27 24.38
C ASP A 310 -2.92 -25.04 23.06
N ARG A 311 -3.76 -24.67 22.07
CA ARG A 311 -3.74 -25.28 20.73
C ARG A 311 -2.34 -25.18 20.10
N ASP A 312 -1.75 -24.00 20.11
CA ASP A 312 -0.46 -23.76 19.43
C ASP A 312 0.69 -24.48 20.15
N ARG A 313 0.64 -24.56 21.48
CA ARG A 313 1.57 -25.36 22.30
C ARG A 313 1.46 -26.85 21.99
N LEU A 314 0.25 -27.38 21.87
CA LEU A 314 0.01 -28.79 21.55
C LEU A 314 0.52 -29.15 20.16
N ARG A 315 0.23 -28.32 19.15
CA ARG A 315 0.78 -28.48 17.79
C ARG A 315 2.30 -28.51 17.78
N ALA A 316 2.93 -27.54 18.45
CA ALA A 316 4.39 -27.51 18.55
C ALA A 316 4.98 -28.76 19.24
N CYS A 317 4.25 -29.36 20.19
CA CYS A 317 4.68 -30.63 20.81
C CYS A 317 4.53 -31.81 19.85
N ARG A 318 3.43 -31.88 19.09
CA ARG A 318 3.21 -32.91 18.06
C ARG A 318 4.27 -32.84 16.97
N ASP A 319 4.57 -31.65 16.45
CA ASP A 319 5.61 -31.46 15.42
C ASP A 319 6.98 -31.95 15.92
N ARG A 320 7.36 -31.61 17.16
CA ARG A 320 8.61 -32.08 17.78
C ARG A 320 8.62 -33.60 17.95
N LEU A 321 7.49 -34.18 18.35
CA LEU A 321 7.35 -35.62 18.50
C LEU A 321 7.47 -36.33 17.15
N GLU A 322 6.85 -35.79 16.09
CA GLU A 322 6.95 -36.34 14.74
C GLU A 322 8.39 -36.32 14.23
N VAL A 323 9.12 -35.22 14.42
CA VAL A 323 10.54 -35.12 14.08
C VAL A 323 11.37 -36.18 14.81
N ALA A 324 11.16 -36.35 16.12
CA ALA A 324 11.86 -37.35 16.91
C ALA A 324 11.53 -38.79 16.46
N ARG A 325 10.26 -39.08 16.18
CA ARG A 325 9.83 -40.38 15.66
C ARG A 325 10.41 -40.67 14.27
N ALA A 326 10.48 -39.67 13.40
CA ALA A 326 11.09 -39.82 12.08
C ALA A 326 12.59 -40.11 12.20
N ALA A 327 13.31 -39.40 13.09
CA ALA A 327 14.72 -39.67 13.37
C ALA A 327 14.93 -41.09 13.92
N ALA A 328 14.10 -41.54 14.86
CA ALA A 328 14.16 -42.89 15.40
C ALA A 328 13.91 -43.96 14.33
N ARG A 329 12.87 -43.79 13.49
CA ARG A 329 12.62 -44.70 12.35
C ARG A 329 13.80 -44.78 11.38
N ASN A 330 14.46 -43.66 11.11
CA ASN A 330 15.65 -43.62 10.25
C ASN A 330 16.85 -44.34 10.90
N ALA A 331 17.06 -44.19 12.21
CA ALA A 331 18.10 -44.89 12.95
C ALA A 331 17.86 -46.41 12.92
N GLN A 332 16.63 -46.85 13.21
CA GLN A 332 16.26 -48.27 13.13
C GLN A 332 16.44 -48.82 11.70
N GLY A 333 15.99 -48.08 10.68
CA GLY A 333 16.13 -48.47 9.28
C GLY A 333 17.60 -48.63 8.84
N ARG A 334 18.52 -47.84 9.41
CA ARG A 334 19.97 -48.03 9.20
C ARG A 334 20.47 -49.36 9.75
N LEU A 335 20.05 -49.72 10.97
CA LEU A 335 20.44 -50.99 11.60
C LEU A 335 19.88 -52.18 10.82
N ASP A 336 18.60 -52.13 10.47
CA ASP A 336 17.93 -53.20 9.72
C ASP A 336 18.52 -53.37 8.31
N GLY A 337 18.80 -52.25 7.63
CA GLY A 337 19.48 -52.26 6.33
C GLY A 337 20.89 -52.85 6.42
N ALA A 338 21.64 -52.53 7.48
CA ALA A 338 22.97 -53.07 7.70
C ALA A 338 22.93 -54.59 7.93
N ARG A 339 22.00 -55.07 8.77
CA ARG A 339 21.79 -56.52 8.99
C ARG A 339 21.44 -57.26 7.70
N GLY A 340 20.52 -56.70 6.90
CA GLY A 340 20.11 -57.29 5.63
C GLY A 340 21.25 -57.41 4.62
N ALA A 341 22.17 -56.43 4.61
CA ALA A 341 23.31 -56.42 3.69
C ALA A 341 24.54 -57.21 4.18
N LEU A 342 24.67 -57.41 5.50
CA LEU A 342 25.88 -57.99 6.12
C LEU A 342 26.24 -59.36 5.57
N GLY A 343 25.28 -60.28 5.46
CA GLY A 343 25.54 -61.64 4.96
C GLY A 343 26.11 -61.67 3.54
N GLY A 344 25.57 -60.83 2.65
CA GLY A 344 26.08 -60.68 1.28
C GLY A 344 27.48 -60.07 1.24
N ALA A 345 27.73 -59.05 2.07
CA ALA A 345 29.05 -58.41 2.16
C ALA A 345 30.13 -59.37 2.68
N LEU A 346 29.81 -60.19 3.68
CA LEU A 346 30.71 -61.22 4.21
C LEU A 346 31.04 -62.26 3.13
N ALA A 347 30.04 -62.77 2.41
CA ALA A 347 30.27 -63.74 1.33
C ALA A 347 31.16 -63.18 0.21
N ILE A 348 30.98 -61.90 -0.15
CA ILE A 348 31.85 -61.21 -1.11
C ILE A 348 33.28 -61.10 -0.57
N ALA A 349 33.46 -60.67 0.67
CA ALA A 349 34.77 -60.53 1.30
C ALA A 349 35.53 -61.86 1.36
N GLU A 350 34.87 -62.94 1.77
CA GLU A 350 35.43 -64.30 1.79
C GLU A 350 35.84 -64.77 0.39
N SER A 351 34.98 -64.54 -0.61
CA SER A 351 35.30 -64.88 -2.00
C SER A 351 36.54 -64.14 -2.49
N GLN A 352 36.61 -62.82 -2.27
CA GLN A 352 37.76 -62.00 -2.68
C GLN A 352 39.05 -62.40 -1.94
N LEU A 353 38.96 -62.73 -0.64
CA LEU A 353 40.10 -63.24 0.12
C LEU A 353 40.65 -64.55 -0.47
N ARG A 354 39.79 -65.49 -0.87
CA ARG A 354 40.21 -66.72 -1.55
C ARG A 354 40.92 -66.42 -2.87
N VAL A 355 40.38 -65.50 -3.67
CA VAL A 355 40.98 -65.10 -4.96
C VAL A 355 42.35 -64.45 -4.75
N ALA A 356 42.44 -63.46 -3.85
CA ALA A 356 43.68 -62.76 -3.52
C ALA A 356 44.76 -63.70 -2.97
N ARG A 357 44.40 -64.61 -2.07
CA ARG A 357 45.31 -65.64 -1.55
C ARG A 357 45.85 -66.52 -2.67
N ALA A 358 44.97 -67.00 -3.56
CA ALA A 358 45.37 -67.82 -4.69
C ALA A 358 46.24 -67.06 -5.72
N ALA A 359 46.02 -65.76 -5.92
CA ALA A 359 46.88 -64.91 -6.76
C ALA A 359 48.29 -64.77 -6.17
N ILE A 360 48.39 -64.57 -4.84
CA ILE A 360 49.66 -64.49 -4.12
C ILE A 360 50.41 -65.83 -4.15
N GLU A 361 49.71 -66.96 -4.00
CA GLU A 361 50.30 -68.31 -4.05
C GLU A 361 50.78 -68.71 -5.46
N ARG A 362 50.05 -68.34 -6.51
CA ARG A 362 50.40 -68.65 -7.91
C ARG A 362 51.43 -67.70 -8.53
N GLY A 363 51.69 -66.54 -7.91
CA GLY A 363 52.64 -65.56 -8.41
C GLY A 363 54.06 -66.11 -8.48
N GLY A 364 54.52 -66.52 -9.67
CA GLY A 364 55.88 -67.04 -9.91
C GLY A 364 57.01 -66.01 -9.86
N HIS A 365 56.74 -64.80 -9.36
CA HIS A 365 57.68 -63.70 -9.16
C HIS A 365 57.67 -63.28 -7.68
N PRO A 366 58.66 -62.50 -7.19
CA PRO A 366 58.66 -62.07 -5.80
C PRO A 366 57.45 -61.15 -5.53
N VAL A 367 56.33 -61.72 -5.07
CA VAL A 367 55.17 -60.96 -4.63
C VAL A 367 55.64 -59.99 -3.53
N GLY A 368 55.34 -58.69 -3.68
CA GLY A 368 55.81 -57.65 -2.78
C GLY A 368 55.26 -57.80 -1.35
N ALA A 369 55.97 -57.24 -0.37
CA ALA A 369 55.52 -57.18 1.03
C ALA A 369 54.15 -56.50 1.17
N ASP A 370 53.84 -55.54 0.29
CA ASP A 370 52.59 -54.79 0.30
C ASP A 370 51.36 -55.68 0.02
N ALA A 371 51.43 -56.58 -0.96
CA ALA A 371 50.32 -57.50 -1.28
C ALA A 371 49.99 -58.42 -0.09
N ARG A 372 51.02 -58.98 0.56
CA ARG A 372 50.85 -59.82 1.76
C ARG A 372 50.31 -59.03 2.95
N THR A 373 50.75 -57.78 3.12
CA THR A 373 50.26 -56.89 4.17
C THR A 373 48.78 -56.54 3.96
N ARG A 374 48.36 -56.26 2.71
CA ARG A 374 46.96 -56.03 2.37
C ARG A 374 46.09 -57.26 2.60
N LEU A 375 46.59 -58.46 2.26
CA LEU A 375 45.88 -59.72 2.54
C LEU A 375 45.69 -59.91 4.05
N ALA A 376 46.74 -59.74 4.86
CA ALA A 376 46.65 -59.87 6.31
C ALA A 376 45.67 -58.86 6.93
N GLU A 377 45.66 -57.61 6.46
CA GLU A 377 44.69 -56.62 6.93
C GLU A 377 43.26 -56.95 6.46
N ALA A 378 43.07 -57.50 5.25
CA ALA A 378 41.77 -57.98 4.80
C ALA A 378 41.23 -59.11 5.68
N GLU A 379 42.07 -60.08 6.04
CA GLU A 379 41.71 -61.17 6.96
C GLU A 379 41.36 -60.62 8.35
N ARG A 380 42.14 -59.66 8.86
CA ARG A 380 41.85 -58.99 10.13
C ARG A 380 40.50 -58.28 10.09
N GLN A 381 40.19 -57.54 9.03
CA GLN A 381 38.89 -56.85 8.89
C GLN A 381 37.73 -57.84 8.79
N LEU A 382 37.92 -59.01 8.17
CA LEU A 382 36.90 -60.05 8.12
C LEU A 382 36.62 -60.64 9.51
N VAL A 383 37.67 -60.85 10.31
CA VAL A 383 37.51 -61.29 11.71
C VAL A 383 36.74 -60.25 12.53
N ILE A 384 37.08 -58.96 12.38
CA ILE A 384 36.35 -57.86 13.02
C ILE A 384 34.87 -57.91 12.61
N ALA A 385 34.58 -58.04 11.31
CA ALA A 385 33.21 -58.08 10.80
C ALA A 385 32.35 -59.22 11.39
N HIS A 386 32.95 -60.35 11.74
CA HIS A 386 32.24 -61.47 12.38
C HIS A 386 32.00 -61.28 13.88
N GLN A 387 32.88 -60.53 14.54
CA GLN A 387 32.88 -60.36 16.00
C GLN A 387 32.18 -59.08 16.45
N GLU A 388 32.01 -58.12 15.54
CA GLU A 388 31.41 -56.82 15.83
C GLU A 388 29.89 -56.95 16.05
N PRO A 389 29.37 -56.59 17.25
CA PRO A 389 27.94 -56.65 17.54
C PRO A 389 27.12 -55.56 16.85
N ASP A 390 27.69 -54.38 16.56
CA ASP A 390 26.98 -53.34 15.80
C ASP A 390 26.92 -53.73 14.31
N PRO A 391 25.71 -53.96 13.75
CA PRO A 391 25.58 -54.39 12.36
C PRO A 391 26.14 -53.38 11.35
N VAL A 392 26.15 -52.08 11.67
CA VAL A 392 26.71 -51.04 10.79
C VAL A 392 28.23 -51.15 10.76
N ALA A 393 28.88 -51.17 11.93
CA ALA A 393 30.32 -51.36 12.02
C ALA A 393 30.78 -52.70 11.44
N ALA A 394 30.01 -53.78 11.64
CA ALA A 394 30.26 -55.10 11.07
C ALA A 394 30.20 -55.07 9.53
N LEU A 395 29.17 -54.44 8.95
CA LEU A 395 29.02 -54.30 7.51
C LEU A 395 30.16 -53.49 6.89
N ASP A 396 30.56 -52.39 7.55
CA ASP A 396 31.67 -51.57 7.09
C ASP A 396 33.01 -52.32 7.18
N ALA A 397 33.22 -53.12 8.22
CA ALA A 397 34.39 -54.01 8.33
C ALA A 397 34.41 -55.07 7.21
N ALA A 398 33.27 -55.68 6.87
CA ALA A 398 33.16 -56.64 5.77
C ALA A 398 33.48 -55.97 4.41
N ARG A 399 32.97 -54.76 4.17
CA ARG A 399 33.29 -53.97 2.96
C ARG A 399 34.76 -53.61 2.88
N ARG A 400 35.37 -53.19 4.00
CA ARG A 400 36.83 -52.95 4.09
C ARG A 400 37.62 -54.23 3.80
N ALA A 401 37.21 -55.37 4.33
CA ALA A 401 37.84 -56.66 4.04
C ALA A 401 37.83 -56.99 2.54
N ALA A 402 36.68 -56.85 1.88
CA ALA A 402 36.55 -57.07 0.44
C ALA A 402 37.45 -56.11 -0.37
N SER A 403 37.46 -54.82 -0.03
CA SER A 403 38.32 -53.82 -0.70
C SER A 403 39.80 -54.14 -0.53
N ARG A 404 40.25 -54.49 0.68
CA ARG A 404 41.65 -54.84 0.97
C ARG A 404 42.08 -56.14 0.30
N ALA A 405 41.18 -57.10 0.17
CA ALA A 405 41.43 -58.33 -0.58
C ALA A 405 41.62 -58.03 -2.08
N SER A 406 40.77 -57.17 -2.66
CA SER A 406 40.93 -56.72 -4.05
C SER A 406 42.24 -55.95 -4.26
N ASP A 407 42.63 -55.07 -3.32
CA ASP A 407 43.95 -54.40 -3.36
C ASP A 407 45.10 -55.42 -3.35
N ALA A 408 45.00 -56.45 -2.52
CA ALA A 408 46.02 -57.50 -2.40
C ALA A 408 46.15 -58.31 -3.70
N GLU A 409 45.02 -58.68 -4.32
CA GLU A 409 45.00 -59.34 -5.62
C GLU A 409 45.64 -58.46 -6.69
N ALA A 410 45.22 -57.20 -6.80
CA ALA A 410 45.75 -56.27 -7.79
C ALA A 410 47.27 -56.08 -7.65
N LEU A 411 47.78 -55.93 -6.42
CA LEU A 411 49.22 -55.84 -6.15
C LEU A 411 49.96 -57.15 -6.46
N ALA A 412 49.34 -58.31 -6.26
CA ALA A 412 49.93 -59.60 -6.61
C ALA A 412 50.02 -59.81 -8.12
N LEU A 413 49.06 -59.25 -8.88
CA LEU A 413 49.03 -59.31 -10.34
C LEU A 413 49.83 -58.17 -11.01
N TYR A 414 50.14 -57.09 -10.27
CA TYR A 414 50.88 -55.96 -10.79
C TYR A 414 52.32 -56.34 -11.14
N ARG A 415 52.67 -56.14 -12.41
CA ARG A 415 54.05 -56.28 -12.90
C ARG A 415 54.69 -54.90 -12.87
N GLY A 416 55.51 -54.63 -11.86
CA GLY A 416 56.46 -53.51 -11.94
C GLY A 416 57.42 -53.78 -13.10
N PHE A 417 57.57 -52.80 -14.00
CA PHE A 417 58.51 -52.85 -15.11
C PHE A 417 59.97 -52.95 -14.64
#